data_AF-A0A8H6E988-F1
#
_entry.id   AF-A0A8H6E988-F1
#
_cell.length_a   1.000
_cell.length_b   1.000
_cell.length_c   1.000
_cell.angle_alpha   90.00
_cell.angle_beta   90.00
_cell.angle_gamma   90.00
#
_symmetry.space_group_name_H-M   'P 1'
#
loop_
_entity.id
_entity.type
_entity.pdbx_description
1 polymer ?
#
loop_
_entity_poly.entity_id
_entity_poly.type
_entity_poly.pdbx_seq_one_letter_code
_entity_poly.pdbx_strand_id
1 'polypeptide(L)'
;MGDAALPKEHILVAFYEDLAPDVLEALRVKFSPVEVSSIALKRGEAIPSELARQVTYIVTFTNLPNPEDAENIKIIHFLSAGLDHSIHHPIFTETTIPLTSSSGVHGPPIAEWTLMNWLVASRKFAYTYEDQKKHIWRGNVDGHLQRIHDQVGKKVGILGYGSIGRQIGRVAQALGMEVHAYTASPRPTPASRHDNGYIVPGTGDKEGTIPVSWHHGTDKASIHEFLSLGLDHLVISLPLTPQTTHLLGAKEFALLAANTRPKHPKPYLTNISRGKVVDQDALIAALESGDLSGAALDVTDPEPLPAEHPLWEAPNVQISPHVSSLGVEYLPRSLDILKVNIGRIENGVDLLNEYKRGKGY
;
A
#
# COMPACT_ATOMS: atom_id res chain seq x y z
N MET A 1 50.53 7.53 1.92
CA MET A 1 49.22 7.91 1.38
C MET A 1 48.34 8.07 2.58
N GLY A 2 47.89 9.29 2.87
CA GLY A 2 47.17 9.59 4.09
C GLY A 2 45.83 8.85 4.11
N ASP A 3 45.56 8.13 5.19
CA ASP A 3 44.20 7.74 5.56
C ASP A 3 43.40 9.03 5.72
N ALA A 4 42.76 9.48 4.64
CA ALA A 4 41.64 10.40 4.78
C ALA A 4 40.63 9.67 5.67
N ALA A 5 40.40 10.21 6.87
CA ALA A 5 39.40 9.65 7.77
C ALA A 5 38.12 9.44 6.97
N LEU A 6 37.60 8.21 6.97
CA LEU A 6 36.32 7.91 6.34
C LEU A 6 35.31 8.97 6.82
N PRO A 7 34.57 9.63 5.91
CA PRO A 7 33.59 10.62 6.31
C PRO A 7 32.68 10.01 7.38
N LYS A 8 32.51 10.73 8.48
CA LYS A 8 31.63 10.30 9.56
C LYS A 8 30.26 10.03 8.94
N GLU A 9 29.75 8.82 9.14
CA GLU A 9 28.44 8.43 8.60
C GLU A 9 27.38 9.46 8.98
N HIS A 10 26.60 9.89 8.00
CA HIS A 10 25.63 10.97 8.18
C HIS A 10 24.36 10.69 7.37
N ILE A 11 23.24 10.57 8.08
CA ILE A 11 21.90 10.48 7.54
C ILE A 11 21.30 11.87 7.41
N LEU A 12 20.87 12.23 6.21
CA LEU A 12 20.02 13.37 5.95
C LEU A 12 18.58 12.93 5.71
N VAL A 13 17.66 13.44 6.53
CA VAL A 13 16.21 13.30 6.29
C VAL A 13 15.70 14.52 5.54
N ALA A 14 15.47 14.38 4.24
CA ALA A 14 14.87 15.41 3.39
C ALA A 14 13.35 15.22 3.34
N PHE A 15 12.63 16.11 4.01
CA PHE A 15 11.18 16.02 4.21
C PHE A 15 10.48 17.31 3.78
N TYR A 16 9.16 17.30 3.62
CA TYR A 16 8.43 18.48 3.13
C TYR A 16 8.13 19.53 4.21
N GLU A 17 8.37 19.18 5.46
CA GLU A 17 8.21 20.03 6.65
C GLU A 17 9.33 19.69 7.65
N ASP A 18 9.56 20.59 8.61
CA ASP A 18 10.52 20.33 9.67
C ASP A 18 10.06 19.17 10.54
N LEU A 19 10.98 18.25 10.84
CA LEU A 19 10.71 17.20 11.81
C LEU A 19 10.55 17.83 13.20
N ALA A 20 9.56 17.36 13.95
CA ALA A 20 9.41 17.74 15.34
C ALA A 20 10.70 17.41 16.13
N PRO A 21 11.15 18.26 17.07
CA PRO A 21 12.43 18.09 17.75
C PRO A 21 12.59 16.74 18.46
N ASP A 22 11.51 16.23 19.05
CA ASP A 22 11.45 14.92 19.70
C ASP A 22 11.62 13.76 18.71
N VAL A 23 11.04 13.88 17.52
CA VAL A 23 11.25 12.92 16.42
C VAL A 23 12.71 12.91 16.00
N LEU A 24 13.32 14.07 15.73
CA LEU A 24 14.72 14.15 15.32
C LEU A 24 15.68 13.58 16.38
N GLU A 25 15.40 13.84 17.66
CA GLU A 25 16.19 13.29 18.75
C GLU A 25 16.05 11.75 18.85
N ALA A 26 14.82 11.23 18.70
CA ALA A 26 14.62 9.78 18.64
C ALA A 26 15.39 9.14 17.48
N LEU A 27 15.53 9.82 16.33
CA LEU A 27 16.35 9.34 15.22
C LEU A 27 17.85 9.33 15.56
N ARG A 28 18.36 10.39 16.19
CA ARG A 28 19.76 10.45 16.64
C ARG A 28 20.10 9.31 17.60
N VAL A 29 19.20 9.02 18.55
CA VAL A 29 19.35 7.88 19.47
C VAL A 29 19.32 6.56 18.71
N LYS A 30 18.39 6.38 17.76
CA LYS A 30 18.21 5.14 16.98
C LYS A 30 19.42 4.79 16.13
N PHE A 31 20.09 5.79 15.57
CA PHE A 31 21.19 5.63 14.61
C PHE A 31 22.58 5.89 15.20
N SER A 32 22.71 6.23 16.47
CA SER A 32 24.02 6.40 17.13
C SER A 32 24.96 5.22 16.85
N PRO A 33 26.22 5.45 16.42
CA PRO A 33 26.93 6.74 16.40
C PRO A 33 26.82 7.57 15.10
N VAL A 34 25.96 7.17 14.14
CA VAL A 34 25.75 7.87 12.87
C VAL A 34 25.11 9.24 13.13
N GLU A 35 25.62 10.28 12.47
CA GLU A 35 25.05 11.62 12.56
C GLU A 35 23.70 11.69 11.85
N VAL A 36 22.75 12.44 12.41
CA VAL A 36 21.42 12.61 11.81
C VAL A 36 21.06 14.10 11.78
N SER A 37 20.77 14.59 10.58
CA SER A 37 20.19 15.91 10.34
C SER A 37 18.92 15.81 9.49
N SER A 38 18.16 16.90 9.44
CA SER A 38 16.96 17.02 8.61
C SER A 38 16.97 18.35 7.86
N ILE A 39 16.28 18.38 6.73
CA ILE A 39 16.03 19.58 5.94
C ILE A 39 14.59 19.56 5.42
N ALA A 40 13.88 20.69 5.59
CA ALA A 40 12.58 20.91 4.98
C ALA A 40 12.75 21.44 3.55
N LEU A 41 12.18 20.75 2.57
CA LEU A 41 12.24 21.08 1.14
C LEU A 41 10.87 20.93 0.49
N LYS A 42 10.53 21.77 -0.49
CA LYS A 42 9.30 21.53 -1.26
C LYS A 42 9.40 20.19 -1.99
N ARG A 43 8.26 19.53 -2.22
CA ARG A 43 8.25 18.25 -2.96
C ARG A 43 8.91 18.42 -4.33
N GLY A 44 9.84 17.53 -4.65
CA GLY A 44 10.62 17.55 -5.89
C GLY A 44 11.76 18.56 -5.96
N GLU A 45 11.96 19.40 -4.94
CA GLU A 45 13.10 20.31 -4.87
C GLU A 45 14.41 19.51 -4.70
N ALA A 46 15.46 19.90 -5.42
CA ALA A 46 16.75 19.24 -5.34
C ALA A 46 17.41 19.45 -3.97
N ILE A 47 18.11 18.43 -3.47
CA ILE A 47 18.89 18.56 -2.23
C ILE A 47 20.11 19.45 -2.53
N PRO A 48 20.40 20.48 -1.70
CA PRO A 48 21.53 21.38 -1.93
C PRO A 48 22.87 20.63 -2.06
N SER A 49 23.66 20.97 -3.08
CA SER A 49 24.93 20.31 -3.40
C SER A 49 25.90 20.22 -2.22
N GLU A 50 26.06 21.32 -1.48
CA GLU A 50 26.94 21.37 -0.31
C GLU A 50 26.55 20.35 0.77
N LEU A 51 25.26 20.10 0.93
CA LEU A 51 24.73 19.14 1.89
C LEU A 51 24.80 17.71 1.35
N ALA A 52 24.45 17.51 0.08
CA ALA A 52 24.51 16.21 -0.60
C ALA A 52 25.94 15.60 -0.56
N ARG A 53 26.96 16.44 -0.72
CA ARG A 53 28.38 16.01 -0.67
C ARG A 53 28.85 15.60 0.72
N GLN A 54 28.16 16.00 1.79
CA GLN A 54 28.56 15.75 3.17
C GLN A 54 27.90 14.50 3.79
N VAL A 55 26.88 13.94 3.14
CA VAL A 55 26.04 12.88 3.71
C VAL A 55 26.37 11.53 3.10
N THR A 56 26.15 10.45 3.86
CA THR A 56 26.31 9.08 3.39
C THR A 56 24.98 8.37 3.13
N TYR A 57 23.89 8.84 3.75
CA TYR A 57 22.56 8.30 3.54
C TYR A 57 21.54 9.43 3.33
N ILE A 58 20.64 9.27 2.37
CA ILE A 58 19.49 10.16 2.18
C ILE A 58 18.21 9.40 2.49
N VAL A 59 17.31 10.03 3.22
CA VAL A 59 15.94 9.57 3.45
C VAL A 59 14.98 10.60 2.87
N THR A 60 14.09 10.19 1.98
CA THR A 60 13.19 11.14 1.30
C THR A 60 11.90 10.52 0.76
N PHE A 61 10.90 11.35 0.45
CA PHE A 61 9.80 10.96 -0.43
C PHE A 61 10.11 11.22 -1.91
N THR A 62 10.72 12.37 -2.23
CA THR A 62 10.82 12.87 -3.61
C THR A 62 12.10 13.65 -3.92
N ASN A 63 12.82 14.10 -2.90
CA ASN A 63 13.91 15.06 -3.03
C ASN A 63 15.22 14.33 -3.26
N LEU A 64 15.85 14.57 -4.40
CA LEU A 64 17.06 13.88 -4.82
C LEU A 64 18.19 14.90 -5.05
N PRO A 65 19.45 14.52 -4.83
CA PRO A 65 20.59 15.35 -5.17
C PRO A 65 20.88 15.30 -6.68
N ASN A 66 21.72 16.21 -7.16
CA ASN A 66 22.32 16.07 -8.49
C ASN A 66 23.30 14.87 -8.49
N PRO A 67 23.41 14.11 -9.59
CA PRO A 67 24.32 12.97 -9.67
C PRO A 67 25.78 13.30 -9.36
N GLU A 68 26.29 14.46 -9.80
CA GLU A 68 27.68 14.89 -9.54
C GLU A 68 27.98 15.14 -8.06
N ASP A 69 26.96 15.35 -7.23
CA ASP A 69 27.10 15.65 -5.81
C ASP A 69 26.93 14.40 -4.91
N ALA A 70 26.71 13.24 -5.53
CA ALA A 70 26.26 12.03 -4.86
C ALA A 70 27.37 10.99 -4.59
N GLU A 71 28.64 11.37 -4.76
CA GLU A 71 29.81 10.46 -4.67
C GLU A 71 29.92 9.74 -3.31
N ASN A 72 29.57 10.41 -2.22
CA ASN A 72 29.68 9.85 -0.86
C ASN A 72 28.42 9.06 -0.42
N ILE A 73 27.36 9.06 -1.24
CA ILE A 73 26.07 8.49 -0.87
C ILE A 73 26.08 6.97 -1.07
N LYS A 74 25.85 6.24 0.01
CA LYS A 74 25.79 4.78 0.05
C LYS A 74 24.40 4.23 -0.22
N ILE A 75 23.35 4.90 0.27
CA ILE A 75 21.94 4.55 0.01
C ILE A 75 21.10 5.83 -0.08
N ILE A 76 20.14 5.80 -1.00
CA ILE A 76 18.96 6.67 -0.94
C ILE A 76 17.74 5.81 -0.58
N HIS A 77 17.15 6.08 0.58
CA HIS A 77 15.99 5.37 1.10
C HIS A 77 14.73 6.21 0.89
N PHE A 78 13.79 5.64 0.15
CA PHE A 78 12.49 6.24 -0.08
C PHE A 78 11.51 5.85 1.01
N LEU A 79 10.83 6.88 1.54
CA LEU A 79 9.76 6.73 2.50
C LEU A 79 8.52 6.09 1.88
N SER A 80 8.36 6.09 0.55
CA SER A 80 7.27 5.40 -0.16
C SER A 80 7.57 3.92 -0.40
N ALA A 81 6.54 3.11 -0.68
CA ALA A 81 6.71 1.74 -1.17
C ALA A 81 7.01 1.69 -2.67
N GLY A 82 6.28 2.48 -3.46
CA GLY A 82 6.47 2.64 -4.91
C GLY A 82 7.39 3.82 -5.25
N LEU A 83 8.06 3.72 -6.39
CA LEU A 83 9.07 4.68 -6.86
C LEU A 83 8.69 5.32 -8.22
N ASP A 84 7.46 5.09 -8.70
CA ASP A 84 6.97 5.51 -10.01
C ASP A 84 7.29 6.96 -10.37
N HIS A 85 7.18 7.87 -9.39
CA HIS A 85 7.35 9.31 -9.58
C HIS A 85 8.80 9.75 -9.79
N SER A 86 9.78 8.89 -9.50
CA SER A 86 11.20 9.25 -9.54
C SER A 86 12.03 8.44 -10.54
N ILE A 87 11.46 7.42 -11.21
CA ILE A 87 12.23 6.50 -12.08
C ILE A 87 12.97 7.18 -13.25
N HIS A 88 12.54 8.37 -13.65
CA HIS A 88 13.16 9.14 -14.74
C HIS A 88 14.24 10.12 -14.25
N HIS A 89 14.44 10.24 -12.94
CA HIS A 89 15.43 11.16 -12.39
C HIS A 89 16.87 10.66 -12.68
N PRO A 90 17.84 11.55 -12.96
CA PRO A 90 19.24 11.18 -13.23
C PRO A 90 19.88 10.23 -12.20
N ILE A 91 19.54 10.36 -10.91
CA ILE A 91 19.94 9.40 -9.87
C ILE A 91 19.56 7.95 -10.21
N PHE A 92 18.39 7.71 -10.80
CA PHE A 92 17.95 6.38 -11.21
C PHE A 92 18.66 5.89 -12.47
N THR A 93 18.89 6.78 -13.43
CA THR A 93 19.33 6.44 -14.79
C THR A 93 20.85 6.49 -15.00
N GLU A 94 21.56 7.33 -14.24
CA GLU A 94 22.97 7.67 -14.46
C GLU A 94 23.89 7.24 -13.31
N THR A 95 23.34 6.80 -12.18
CA THR A 95 24.13 6.33 -11.04
C THR A 95 23.91 4.86 -10.72
N THR A 96 24.86 4.27 -9.99
CA THR A 96 24.75 2.92 -9.42
C THR A 96 24.38 2.94 -7.94
N ILE A 97 24.02 4.11 -7.39
CA ILE A 97 23.68 4.25 -5.98
C ILE A 97 22.51 3.30 -5.66
N PRO A 98 22.62 2.48 -4.61
CA PRO A 98 21.51 1.66 -4.15
C PRO A 98 20.32 2.53 -3.73
N LEU A 99 19.15 2.22 -4.29
CA LEU A 99 17.89 2.88 -3.98
C LEU A 99 17.01 1.87 -3.28
N THR A 100 16.49 2.20 -2.10
CA THR A 100 15.64 1.28 -1.33
C THR A 100 14.30 1.93 -1.01
N SER A 101 13.27 1.13 -0.79
CA SER A 101 11.93 1.64 -0.47
C SER A 101 11.44 1.16 0.90
N SER A 102 10.35 1.76 1.36
CA SER A 102 9.70 1.41 2.62
C SER A 102 8.66 0.29 2.47
N SER A 103 8.74 -0.51 1.41
CA SER A 103 7.82 -1.66 1.22
C SER A 103 7.79 -2.55 2.46
N GLY A 104 6.59 -2.87 2.94
CA GLY A 104 6.38 -3.71 4.12
C GLY A 104 5.95 -2.97 5.39
N VAL A 105 6.11 -1.65 5.48
CA VAL A 105 5.66 -0.88 6.67
C VAL A 105 4.17 -0.55 6.66
N HIS A 106 3.57 -0.56 5.47
CA HIS A 106 2.20 -0.10 5.19
C HIS A 106 1.12 -1.11 5.57
N GLY A 107 1.49 -2.38 5.79
CA GLY A 107 0.53 -3.46 6.03
C GLY A 107 -0.46 -3.17 7.16
N PRO A 108 0.00 -2.80 8.38
CA PRO A 108 -0.91 -2.57 9.50
C PRO A 108 -1.94 -1.45 9.27
N PRO A 109 -1.56 -0.19 8.95
CA PRO A 109 -2.54 0.89 8.79
C PRO A 109 -3.49 0.65 7.61
N ILE A 110 -3.01 0.09 6.50
CA ILE A 110 -3.87 -0.22 5.35
C ILE A 110 -4.87 -1.34 5.68
N ALA A 111 -4.47 -2.35 6.45
CA ALA A 111 -5.40 -3.39 6.88
C ALA A 111 -6.47 -2.85 7.85
N GLU A 112 -6.10 -1.97 8.77
CA GLU A 112 -7.05 -1.27 9.64
C GLU A 112 -8.05 -0.43 8.83
N TRP A 113 -7.55 0.37 7.87
CA TRP A 113 -8.40 1.17 6.98
C TRP A 113 -9.33 0.28 6.14
N THR A 114 -8.82 -0.82 5.59
CA THR A 114 -9.59 -1.78 4.78
C THR A 114 -10.75 -2.36 5.59
N LEU A 115 -10.46 -2.87 6.79
CA LEU A 115 -11.45 -3.50 7.65
C LEU A 115 -12.43 -2.50 8.25
N MET A 116 -11.98 -1.29 8.59
CA MET A 116 -12.86 -0.20 9.00
C MET A 116 -13.94 0.03 7.96
N ASN A 117 -13.58 0.15 6.68
CA ASN A 117 -14.55 0.36 5.61
C ASN A 117 -15.50 -0.84 5.42
N TRP A 118 -15.00 -2.08 5.54
CA TRP A 118 -15.87 -3.26 5.51
C TRP A 118 -16.89 -3.26 6.65
N LEU A 119 -16.48 -2.88 7.86
CA LEU A 119 -17.36 -2.79 9.03
C LEU A 119 -18.35 -1.63 8.90
N VAL A 120 -17.91 -0.46 8.41
CA VAL A 120 -18.78 0.68 8.11
C VAL A 120 -19.87 0.27 7.11
N ALA A 121 -19.49 -0.42 6.04
CA ALA A 121 -20.41 -0.89 5.01
C ALA A 121 -21.37 -1.98 5.51
N SER A 122 -20.88 -2.96 6.27
CA SER A 122 -21.65 -4.12 6.73
C SER A 122 -22.56 -3.82 7.92
N ARG A 123 -22.18 -2.86 8.75
CA ARG A 123 -22.96 -2.40 9.92
C ARG A 123 -23.83 -1.18 9.61
N LYS A 124 -23.76 -0.65 8.38
CA LYS A 124 -24.48 0.55 7.94
C LYS A 124 -24.20 1.77 8.84
N PHE A 125 -22.96 1.88 9.31
CA PHE A 125 -22.56 2.89 10.28
C PHE A 125 -22.81 4.32 9.78
N ALA A 126 -22.51 4.60 8.51
CA ALA A 126 -22.73 5.93 7.92
C ALA A 126 -24.21 6.35 7.99
N TYR A 127 -25.15 5.43 7.73
CA TYR A 127 -26.58 5.70 7.83
C TYR A 127 -26.99 6.01 9.27
N THR A 128 -26.54 5.19 10.22
CA THR A 128 -26.87 5.40 11.64
C THR A 128 -26.23 6.68 12.20
N TYR A 129 -25.05 7.06 11.70
CA TYR A 129 -24.38 8.30 12.07
C TYR A 129 -25.12 9.53 11.54
N GLU A 130 -25.65 9.48 10.32
CA GLU A 130 -26.50 10.54 9.77
C GLU A 130 -27.85 10.64 10.48
N ASP A 131 -28.44 9.51 10.86
CA ASP A 131 -29.65 9.49 11.70
C ASP A 131 -29.39 10.12 13.06
N GLN A 132 -28.25 9.80 13.70
CA GLN A 132 -27.84 10.41 14.95
C GLN A 132 -27.75 11.94 14.85
N LYS A 133 -27.11 12.47 13.80
CA LYS A 133 -27.03 13.93 13.55
C LYS A 133 -28.40 14.59 13.41
N LYS A 134 -29.37 13.84 12.88
CA LYS A 134 -30.75 14.30 12.65
C LYS A 134 -31.68 14.00 13.84
N HIS A 135 -31.15 13.39 14.90
CA HIS A 135 -31.91 12.90 16.06
C HIS A 135 -33.05 11.92 15.68
N ILE A 136 -32.82 11.11 14.64
CA ILE A 136 -33.77 10.10 14.16
C ILE A 136 -33.45 8.76 14.84
N TRP A 137 -34.46 8.15 15.45
CA TRP A 137 -34.39 6.78 15.95
C TRP A 137 -35.16 5.85 15.01
N ARG A 138 -34.45 5.13 14.13
CA ARG A 138 -35.07 4.14 13.23
C ARG A 138 -35.39 2.85 13.99
N GLY A 139 -36.58 2.30 13.74
CA GLY A 139 -37.04 1.05 14.34
C GLY A 139 -36.54 -0.18 13.57
N ASN A 140 -36.74 -1.37 14.14
CA ASN A 140 -36.31 -2.64 13.54
C ASN A 140 -36.97 -2.96 12.18
N VAL A 141 -37.99 -2.21 11.77
CA VAL A 141 -38.80 -2.45 10.56
C VAL A 141 -38.36 -1.62 9.35
N ASP A 142 -37.42 -0.68 9.50
CA ASP A 142 -37.08 0.31 8.47
C ASP A 142 -36.12 -0.22 7.37
N GLY A 143 -36.09 -1.54 7.14
CA GLY A 143 -35.33 -2.18 6.05
C GLY A 143 -33.80 -2.24 6.21
N HIS A 144 -33.20 -1.38 7.04
CA HIS A 144 -31.74 -1.34 7.26
C HIS A 144 -31.21 -2.60 7.95
N LEU A 145 -31.96 -3.18 8.89
CA LEU A 145 -31.53 -4.38 9.63
C LEU A 145 -31.39 -5.62 8.73
N GLN A 146 -32.17 -5.74 7.66
CA GLN A 146 -32.05 -6.88 6.73
C GLN A 146 -30.77 -6.85 5.90
N ARG A 147 -30.06 -5.71 5.88
CA ARG A 147 -28.80 -5.52 5.13
C ARG A 147 -27.57 -5.52 6.03
N ILE A 148 -27.75 -5.57 7.35
CA ILE A 148 -26.64 -5.70 8.31
C ILE A 148 -26.17 -7.14 8.34
N HIS A 149 -24.86 -7.32 8.32
CA HIS A 149 -24.26 -8.65 8.37
C HIS A 149 -22.84 -8.57 8.98
N ASP A 150 -22.33 -9.69 9.49
CA ASP A 150 -20.94 -9.84 9.94
C ASP A 150 -20.05 -10.35 8.80
N GLN A 151 -18.80 -10.70 9.11
CA GLN A 151 -17.82 -11.17 8.12
C GLN A 151 -17.56 -12.69 8.20
N VAL A 152 -18.16 -13.41 9.14
CA VAL A 152 -17.82 -14.82 9.39
C VAL A 152 -18.25 -15.68 8.20
N GLY A 153 -17.35 -16.56 7.73
CA GLY A 153 -17.59 -17.45 6.58
C GLY A 153 -17.57 -16.75 5.22
N LYS A 154 -17.28 -15.45 5.16
CA LYS A 154 -17.12 -14.73 3.89
C LYS A 154 -15.78 -15.01 3.22
N LYS A 155 -15.75 -14.89 1.90
CA LYS A 155 -14.54 -15.02 1.09
C LYS A 155 -13.96 -13.66 0.75
N VAL A 156 -12.68 -13.46 1.04
CA VAL A 156 -11.91 -12.34 0.54
C VAL A 156 -10.90 -12.82 -0.50
N GLY A 157 -10.98 -12.26 -1.70
CA GLY A 157 -9.95 -12.42 -2.73
C GLY A 157 -8.99 -11.23 -2.68
N ILE A 158 -7.69 -11.51 -2.65
CA ILE A 158 -6.65 -10.47 -2.60
C ILE A 158 -5.80 -10.55 -3.86
N LEU A 159 -6.03 -9.62 -4.79
CA LEU A 159 -5.23 -9.40 -5.99
C LEU A 159 -3.93 -8.70 -5.58
N GLY A 160 -2.82 -9.45 -5.53
CA GLY A 160 -1.54 -8.97 -5.03
C GLY A 160 -1.31 -9.37 -3.57
N TYR A 161 -1.02 -10.66 -3.35
CA TYR A 161 -0.73 -11.18 -2.01
C TYR A 161 0.72 -10.91 -1.56
N GLY A 162 1.10 -9.63 -1.56
CA GLY A 162 2.36 -9.09 -1.01
C GLY A 162 2.24 -8.72 0.47
N SER A 163 3.15 -7.87 0.97
CA SER A 163 3.19 -7.47 2.40
C SER A 163 1.88 -6.89 2.93
N ILE A 164 1.22 -6.01 2.15
CA ILE A 164 -0.09 -5.43 2.48
C ILE A 164 -1.17 -6.53 2.46
N GLY A 165 -1.27 -7.27 1.36
CA GLY A 165 -2.26 -8.35 1.21
C GLY A 165 -2.17 -9.42 2.30
N ARG A 166 -0.96 -9.77 2.73
CA ARG A 166 -0.71 -10.70 3.83
C ARG A 166 -1.25 -10.20 5.15
N GLN A 167 -1.05 -8.92 5.47
CA GLN A 167 -1.59 -8.35 6.70
C GLN A 167 -3.12 -8.22 6.64
N ILE A 168 -3.69 -7.84 5.50
CA ILE A 168 -5.16 -7.87 5.30
C ILE A 168 -5.69 -9.29 5.50
N GLY A 169 -5.03 -10.30 4.90
CA GLY A 169 -5.37 -11.70 5.06
C GLY A 169 -5.34 -12.16 6.51
N ARG A 170 -4.31 -11.77 7.27
CA ARG A 170 -4.21 -12.08 8.71
C ARG A 170 -5.41 -11.57 9.49
N VAL A 171 -5.77 -10.31 9.30
CA VAL A 171 -6.88 -9.73 10.08
C VAL A 171 -8.24 -10.23 9.57
N ALA A 172 -8.38 -10.50 8.27
CA ALA A 172 -9.58 -11.15 7.72
C ALA A 172 -9.78 -12.56 8.28
N GLN A 173 -8.72 -13.37 8.40
CA GLN A 173 -8.79 -14.69 9.04
C GLN A 173 -9.22 -14.56 10.52
N ALA A 174 -8.71 -13.56 11.24
CA ALA A 174 -9.12 -13.29 12.62
C ALA A 174 -10.61 -12.90 12.75
N LEU A 175 -11.21 -12.33 11.70
CA LEU A 175 -12.66 -12.07 11.60
C LEU A 175 -13.48 -13.30 11.14
N GLY A 176 -12.83 -14.46 10.94
CA GLY A 176 -13.49 -15.70 10.52
C GLY A 176 -13.74 -15.80 9.01
N MET A 177 -12.99 -15.04 8.19
CA MET A 177 -13.09 -15.08 6.73
C MET A 177 -12.17 -16.12 6.10
N GLU A 178 -12.55 -16.61 4.92
CA GLU A 178 -11.71 -17.42 4.04
C GLU A 178 -10.89 -16.50 3.11
N VAL A 179 -9.56 -16.68 3.12
CA VAL A 179 -8.63 -15.84 2.34
C VAL A 179 -8.18 -16.57 1.08
N HIS A 180 -8.37 -15.95 -0.08
CA HIS A 180 -7.90 -16.43 -1.37
C HIS A 180 -6.83 -15.49 -1.93
N ALA A 181 -5.61 -15.99 -2.10
CA ALA A 181 -4.47 -15.20 -2.56
C ALA A 181 -4.33 -15.28 -4.08
N TYR A 182 -3.99 -14.15 -4.70
CA TYR A 182 -3.60 -14.09 -6.11
C TYR A 182 -2.23 -13.42 -6.28
N THR A 183 -1.34 -14.06 -7.04
CA THR A 183 0.02 -13.57 -7.32
C THR A 183 0.36 -13.64 -8.80
N ALA A 184 1.30 -12.83 -9.29
CA ALA A 184 1.70 -12.91 -10.70
C ALA A 184 2.33 -14.27 -11.08
N SER A 185 3.12 -14.84 -10.16
CA SER A 185 3.82 -16.12 -10.33
C SER A 185 3.21 -17.22 -9.46
N PRO A 186 3.32 -18.51 -9.85
CA PRO A 186 2.82 -19.62 -9.06
C PRO A 186 3.54 -19.75 -7.71
N ARG A 187 2.80 -20.22 -6.69
CA ARG A 187 3.29 -20.43 -5.32
C ARG A 187 2.97 -21.85 -4.81
N PRO A 188 3.48 -22.90 -5.48
CA PRO A 188 3.04 -24.29 -5.26
C PRO A 188 3.56 -24.89 -3.94
N THR A 189 4.64 -24.37 -3.38
CA THR A 189 5.30 -24.93 -2.18
C THR A 189 5.31 -23.95 -1.01
N PRO A 190 5.39 -24.41 0.25
CA PRO A 190 5.56 -23.53 1.41
C PRO A 190 6.74 -22.55 1.27
N ALA A 191 7.89 -23.04 0.81
CA ALA A 191 9.07 -22.21 0.56
C ALA A 191 8.80 -21.09 -0.48
N SER A 192 8.02 -21.39 -1.52
CA SER A 192 7.64 -20.36 -2.51
C SER A 192 6.67 -19.32 -1.94
N ARG A 193 5.90 -19.65 -0.89
CA ARG A 193 4.93 -18.76 -0.23
C ARG A 193 5.52 -17.93 0.89
N HIS A 194 6.74 -18.25 1.33
CA HIS A 194 7.45 -17.48 2.34
C HIS A 194 7.73 -16.05 1.84
N ASP A 195 7.48 -15.05 2.68
CA ASP A 195 7.81 -13.65 2.41
C ASP A 195 9.22 -13.31 2.93
N ASN A 196 10.07 -12.86 2.02
CA ASN A 196 11.45 -12.46 2.32
C ASN A 196 11.60 -10.95 2.51
N GLY A 197 10.53 -10.18 2.33
CA GLY A 197 10.52 -8.74 2.54
C GLY A 197 10.52 -8.34 4.01
N TYR A 198 10.58 -7.03 4.26
CA TYR A 198 10.33 -6.49 5.58
C TYR A 198 8.85 -6.66 5.94
N ILE A 199 8.58 -7.05 7.19
CA ILE A 199 7.23 -7.11 7.75
C ILE A 199 7.30 -6.51 9.14
N VAL A 200 6.34 -5.66 9.50
CA VAL A 200 6.23 -5.12 10.86
C VAL A 200 6.09 -6.29 11.84
N PRO A 201 6.90 -6.37 12.91
CA PRO A 201 6.87 -7.49 13.85
C PRO A 201 5.46 -7.81 14.38
N GLY A 202 5.10 -9.10 14.43
CA GLY A 202 3.79 -9.56 14.90
C GLY A 202 2.63 -9.42 13.89
N THR A 203 2.94 -8.99 12.66
CA THR A 203 1.95 -8.76 11.59
C THR A 203 2.26 -9.61 10.36
N GLY A 204 1.38 -9.56 9.37
CA GLY A 204 1.52 -10.26 8.11
C GLY A 204 1.29 -11.77 8.19
N ASP A 205 1.70 -12.44 7.13
CA ASP A 205 1.63 -13.90 6.96
C ASP A 205 2.96 -14.34 6.39
N LYS A 206 4.03 -14.29 7.20
CA LYS A 206 5.38 -14.54 6.73
C LYS A 206 5.53 -15.92 6.07
N GLU A 207 4.89 -16.94 6.64
CA GLU A 207 4.96 -18.31 6.15
C GLU A 207 4.00 -18.61 5.00
N GLY A 208 3.05 -17.70 4.69
CA GLY A 208 2.09 -17.89 3.61
C GLY A 208 1.07 -19.00 3.88
N THR A 209 0.69 -19.18 5.15
CA THR A 209 -0.18 -20.27 5.61
C THR A 209 -1.64 -19.85 5.73
N ILE A 210 -1.96 -18.57 5.62
CA ILE A 210 -3.31 -18.04 5.83
C ILE A 210 -4.25 -18.33 4.65
N PRO A 211 -3.84 -18.16 3.38
CA PRO A 211 -4.74 -18.39 2.26
C PRO A 211 -5.17 -19.86 2.15
N VAL A 212 -6.47 -20.08 2.01
CA VAL A 212 -7.03 -21.42 1.75
C VAL A 212 -6.83 -21.85 0.30
N SER A 213 -6.58 -20.90 -0.60
CA SER A 213 -6.12 -21.18 -1.97
C SER A 213 -5.16 -20.12 -2.48
N TRP A 214 -4.32 -20.53 -3.43
CA TRP A 214 -3.34 -19.70 -4.12
C TRP A 214 -3.59 -19.78 -5.62
N HIS A 215 -3.88 -18.63 -6.22
CA HIS A 215 -4.12 -18.45 -7.64
C HIS A 215 -3.00 -17.60 -8.24
N HIS A 216 -2.79 -17.73 -9.55
CA HIS A 216 -1.76 -16.96 -10.21
C HIS A 216 -2.02 -16.76 -11.69
N GLY A 217 -1.31 -15.82 -12.29
CA GLY A 217 -1.34 -15.53 -13.72
C GLY A 217 -1.30 -14.04 -14.00
N THR A 218 -0.94 -13.68 -15.22
CA THR A 218 -0.96 -12.29 -15.70
C THR A 218 -1.92 -12.09 -16.87
N ASP A 219 -2.50 -13.17 -17.38
CA ASP A 219 -3.52 -13.15 -18.42
C ASP A 219 -4.94 -12.99 -17.83
N LYS A 220 -5.87 -12.56 -18.68
CA LYS A 220 -7.27 -12.34 -18.29
C LYS A 220 -7.98 -13.62 -17.87
N ALA A 221 -7.61 -14.79 -18.40
CA ALA A 221 -8.31 -16.03 -18.09
C ALA A 221 -8.07 -16.46 -16.64
N SER A 222 -6.81 -16.43 -16.17
CA SER A 222 -6.47 -16.68 -14.77
C SER A 222 -7.16 -15.72 -13.80
N ILE A 223 -7.25 -14.43 -14.17
CA ILE A 223 -7.97 -13.43 -13.37
C ILE A 223 -9.46 -13.75 -13.32
N HIS A 224 -10.08 -14.09 -14.46
CA HIS A 224 -11.51 -14.42 -14.51
C HIS A 224 -11.84 -15.67 -13.70
N GLU A 225 -10.98 -16.69 -13.73
CA GLU A 225 -11.13 -17.87 -12.86
C GLU A 225 -11.12 -17.47 -11.38
N PHE A 226 -10.18 -16.62 -10.97
CA PHE A 226 -10.08 -16.12 -9.60
C PHE A 226 -11.30 -15.29 -9.17
N LEU A 227 -11.78 -14.40 -10.03
CA LEU A 227 -12.97 -13.58 -9.76
C LEU A 227 -14.26 -14.42 -9.67
N SER A 228 -14.26 -15.63 -10.24
CA SER A 228 -15.42 -16.53 -10.23
C SER A 228 -15.55 -17.37 -8.94
N LEU A 229 -14.68 -17.19 -7.94
CA LEU A 229 -14.69 -17.99 -6.70
C LEU A 229 -15.87 -17.69 -5.75
N GLY A 230 -16.73 -16.74 -6.12
CA GLY A 230 -17.83 -16.24 -5.29
C GLY A 230 -17.34 -15.42 -4.12
N LEU A 231 -16.49 -14.44 -4.42
CA LEU A 231 -15.86 -13.53 -3.47
C LEU A 231 -16.90 -12.56 -2.89
N ASP A 232 -16.91 -12.40 -1.56
CA ASP A 232 -17.68 -11.36 -0.89
C ASP A 232 -16.93 -10.03 -0.88
N HIS A 233 -15.60 -10.10 -0.79
CA HIS A 233 -14.69 -8.95 -0.84
C HIS A 233 -13.60 -9.18 -1.87
N LEU A 234 -13.30 -8.16 -2.66
CA LEU A 234 -12.15 -8.14 -3.55
C LEU A 234 -11.21 -6.99 -3.18
N VAL A 235 -9.99 -7.30 -2.79
CA VAL A 235 -8.94 -6.33 -2.46
C VAL A 235 -7.94 -6.24 -3.60
N ILE A 236 -7.61 -5.02 -3.99
CA ILE A 236 -6.60 -4.72 -5.02
C ILE A 236 -5.36 -4.13 -4.33
N SER A 237 -4.26 -4.87 -4.43
CA SER A 237 -2.92 -4.51 -3.94
C SER A 237 -1.86 -4.79 -5.02
N LEU A 238 -2.15 -4.39 -6.26
CA LEU A 238 -1.29 -4.62 -7.42
C LEU A 238 -0.44 -3.37 -7.75
N PRO A 239 0.79 -3.53 -8.25
CA PRO A 239 1.52 -2.41 -8.86
C PRO A 239 0.77 -1.91 -10.11
N LEU A 240 0.99 -0.65 -10.51
CA LEU A 240 0.47 -0.13 -11.77
C LEU A 240 1.50 -0.36 -12.88
N THR A 241 1.09 -1.14 -13.86
CA THR A 241 1.89 -1.55 -15.01
C THR A 241 0.98 -1.51 -16.24
N PRO A 242 1.52 -1.50 -17.47
CA PRO A 242 0.70 -1.64 -18.67
C PRO A 242 -0.27 -2.83 -18.63
N GLN A 243 0.10 -3.93 -17.96
CA GLN A 243 -0.70 -5.14 -17.83
C GLN A 243 -1.80 -5.03 -16.76
N THR A 244 -1.62 -4.17 -15.75
CA THR A 244 -2.59 -3.97 -14.66
C THR A 244 -3.44 -2.72 -14.83
N THR A 245 -3.14 -1.85 -15.80
CA THR A 245 -3.99 -0.71 -16.16
C THR A 245 -5.35 -1.20 -16.65
N HIS A 246 -6.42 -0.71 -16.02
CA HIS A 246 -7.82 -1.09 -16.26
C HIS A 246 -8.02 -2.62 -16.26
N LEU A 247 -7.32 -3.31 -15.34
CA LEU A 247 -7.42 -4.75 -15.18
C LEU A 247 -8.85 -5.17 -14.81
N LEU A 248 -9.52 -4.36 -14.00
CA LEU A 248 -10.91 -4.56 -13.61
C LEU A 248 -11.80 -3.51 -14.28
N GLY A 249 -12.67 -3.95 -15.18
CA GLY A 249 -13.72 -3.13 -15.76
C GLY A 249 -15.07 -3.84 -15.75
N ALA A 250 -15.99 -3.40 -16.61
CA ALA A 250 -17.38 -3.84 -16.59
C ALA A 250 -17.55 -5.37 -16.65
N LYS A 251 -16.73 -6.06 -17.45
CA LYS A 251 -16.76 -7.53 -17.56
C LYS A 251 -16.37 -8.21 -16.26
N GLU A 252 -15.32 -7.73 -15.60
CA GLU A 252 -14.84 -8.30 -14.33
C GLU A 252 -15.85 -8.05 -13.19
N PHE A 253 -16.51 -6.89 -13.16
CA PHE A 253 -17.56 -6.59 -12.18
C PHE A 253 -18.81 -7.44 -12.39
N ALA A 254 -19.26 -7.60 -13.63
CA ALA A 254 -20.37 -8.49 -13.96
C ALA A 254 -20.06 -9.95 -13.57
N LEU A 255 -18.80 -10.39 -13.75
CA LEU A 255 -18.37 -11.74 -13.38
C LEU A 255 -18.41 -11.96 -11.86
N LEU A 256 -17.92 -11.00 -11.07
CA LEU A 256 -18.05 -11.01 -9.61
C LEU A 256 -19.52 -11.10 -9.19
N ALA A 257 -20.38 -10.25 -9.77
CA ALA A 257 -21.80 -10.18 -9.47
C ALA A 257 -22.54 -11.49 -9.82
N ALA A 258 -22.18 -12.13 -10.94
CA ALA A 258 -22.79 -13.38 -11.40
C ALA A 258 -22.43 -14.58 -10.51
N ASN A 259 -21.26 -14.56 -9.86
CA ASN A 259 -20.79 -15.64 -8.99
C ASN A 259 -21.11 -15.40 -7.50
N THR A 260 -21.96 -14.43 -7.17
CA THR A 260 -22.36 -14.15 -5.78
C THR A 260 -22.97 -15.39 -5.13
N ARG A 261 -22.51 -15.73 -3.93
CA ARG A 261 -22.99 -16.91 -3.21
C ARG A 261 -24.44 -16.71 -2.71
N PRO A 262 -25.27 -17.77 -2.65
CA PRO A 262 -26.63 -17.66 -2.13
C PRO A 262 -26.65 -17.13 -0.69
N LYS A 263 -27.52 -16.15 -0.41
CA LYS A 263 -27.66 -15.49 0.90
C LYS A 263 -26.46 -14.63 1.34
N HIS A 264 -25.52 -14.36 0.44
CA HIS A 264 -24.44 -13.40 0.65
C HIS A 264 -24.77 -12.06 -0.01
N PRO A 265 -24.21 -10.92 0.49
CA PRO A 265 -24.31 -9.65 -0.22
C PRO A 265 -23.56 -9.70 -1.56
N LYS A 266 -23.89 -8.77 -2.46
CA LYS A 266 -23.09 -8.54 -3.66
C LYS A 266 -21.64 -8.17 -3.29
N PRO A 267 -20.65 -8.46 -4.15
CA PRO A 267 -19.24 -8.27 -3.81
C PRO A 267 -18.92 -6.81 -3.46
N TYR A 268 -18.00 -6.62 -2.53
CA TYR A 268 -17.51 -5.31 -2.11
C TYR A 268 -16.06 -5.13 -2.58
N LEU A 269 -15.78 -4.01 -3.27
CA LEU A 269 -14.44 -3.74 -3.81
C LEU A 269 -13.61 -2.92 -2.83
N THR A 270 -12.31 -3.18 -2.72
CA THR A 270 -11.38 -2.31 -2.01
C THR A 270 -10.14 -2.06 -2.85
N ASN A 271 -9.88 -0.80 -3.22
CA ASN A 271 -8.66 -0.41 -3.93
C ASN A 271 -7.75 0.43 -3.03
N ILE A 272 -6.59 -0.14 -2.67
CA ILE A 272 -5.54 0.51 -1.87
C ILE A 272 -4.21 0.60 -2.64
N SER A 273 -4.30 0.48 -3.98
CA SER A 273 -3.13 0.32 -4.85
C SER A 273 -2.87 1.55 -5.73
N ARG A 274 -3.45 1.59 -6.93
CA ARG A 274 -3.47 2.73 -7.85
C ARG A 274 -4.84 2.82 -8.50
N GLY A 275 -5.36 4.04 -8.68
CA GLY A 275 -6.70 4.25 -9.28
C GLY A 275 -6.84 3.58 -10.64
N LYS A 276 -5.85 3.76 -11.51
CA LYS A 276 -5.76 3.21 -12.87
C LYS A 276 -5.77 1.69 -12.98
N VAL A 277 -5.74 0.93 -11.88
CA VAL A 277 -5.96 -0.53 -11.96
C VAL A 277 -7.44 -0.85 -12.25
N VAL A 278 -8.34 0.06 -11.88
CA VAL A 278 -9.77 -0.03 -12.07
C VAL A 278 -10.20 0.96 -13.15
N ASP A 279 -11.02 0.50 -14.10
CA ASP A 279 -11.81 1.40 -14.94
C ASP A 279 -12.87 2.09 -14.05
N GLN A 280 -12.68 3.38 -13.78
CA GLN A 280 -13.48 4.11 -12.81
C GLN A 280 -14.92 4.34 -13.26
N ASP A 281 -15.15 4.52 -14.56
CA ASP A 281 -16.52 4.67 -15.10
C ASP A 281 -17.28 3.34 -14.99
N ALA A 282 -16.61 2.23 -15.29
CA ALA A 282 -17.20 0.91 -15.09
C ALA A 282 -17.50 0.62 -13.62
N LEU A 283 -16.66 1.12 -12.69
CA LEU A 283 -16.91 0.99 -11.25
C LEU A 283 -18.17 1.76 -10.84
N ILE A 284 -18.32 3.01 -11.29
CA ILE A 284 -19.52 3.82 -11.01
C ILE A 284 -20.77 3.09 -11.51
N ALA A 285 -20.77 2.60 -12.76
CA ALA A 285 -21.89 1.87 -13.32
C ALA A 285 -22.21 0.57 -12.54
N ALA A 286 -21.19 -0.16 -12.07
CA ALA A 286 -21.38 -1.36 -11.25
C ALA A 286 -21.95 -1.07 -9.85
N LEU A 287 -21.62 0.09 -9.27
CA LEU A 287 -22.20 0.56 -8.01
C LEU A 287 -23.66 0.98 -8.20
N GLU A 288 -23.96 1.75 -9.25
CA GLU A 288 -25.31 2.21 -9.58
C GLU A 288 -26.28 1.06 -9.88
N SER A 289 -25.83 0.05 -10.64
CA SER A 289 -26.61 -1.14 -10.95
C SER A 289 -26.76 -2.10 -9.77
N GLY A 290 -25.91 -1.98 -8.74
CA GLY A 290 -25.87 -2.89 -7.59
C GLY A 290 -25.16 -4.23 -7.89
N ASP A 291 -24.42 -4.34 -8.99
CA ASP A 291 -23.52 -5.46 -9.24
C ASP A 291 -22.42 -5.55 -8.18
N LEU A 292 -22.02 -4.40 -7.64
CA LEU A 292 -21.23 -4.27 -6.42
C LEU A 292 -22.08 -3.72 -5.28
N SER A 293 -21.91 -4.26 -4.07
CA SER A 293 -22.62 -3.74 -2.88
C SER A 293 -22.02 -2.44 -2.33
N GLY A 294 -20.83 -2.07 -2.80
CA GLY A 294 -20.10 -0.87 -2.43
C GLY A 294 -18.62 -0.98 -2.80
N ALA A 295 -17.89 0.09 -2.56
CA ALA A 295 -16.45 0.13 -2.75
C ALA A 295 -15.76 1.02 -1.70
N ALA A 296 -14.53 0.66 -1.33
CA ALA A 296 -13.63 1.51 -0.55
C ALA A 296 -12.42 1.85 -1.41
N LEU A 297 -12.17 3.14 -1.62
CA LEU A 297 -11.15 3.67 -2.52
C LEU A 297 -10.26 4.64 -1.75
N ASP A 298 -9.00 4.28 -1.54
CA ASP A 298 -7.99 5.23 -1.07
C ASP A 298 -7.24 5.87 -2.24
N VAL A 299 -7.49 5.41 -3.46
CA VAL A 299 -6.87 5.88 -4.70
C VAL A 299 -7.93 5.99 -5.79
N THR A 300 -7.79 6.97 -6.68
CA THR A 300 -8.76 7.26 -7.74
C THR A 300 -8.05 7.56 -9.06
N ASP A 301 -8.79 7.61 -10.17
CA ASP A 301 -8.27 8.13 -11.45
C ASP A 301 -9.30 9.09 -12.07
N PRO A 302 -9.01 10.40 -12.17
CA PRO A 302 -7.76 11.07 -11.83
C PRO A 302 -7.52 11.21 -10.31
N GLU A 303 -6.28 11.55 -9.95
CA GLU A 303 -5.86 11.86 -8.59
C GLU A 303 -4.99 13.14 -8.57
N PRO A 304 -5.34 14.19 -7.79
CA PRO A 304 -6.49 14.30 -6.90
C PRO A 304 -7.84 14.23 -7.63
N LEU A 305 -8.88 13.70 -6.95
CA LEU A 305 -10.22 13.60 -7.52
C LEU A 305 -10.88 14.99 -7.62
N PRO A 306 -11.33 15.44 -8.81
CA PRO A 306 -12.01 16.72 -8.99
C PRO A 306 -13.30 16.80 -8.16
N ALA A 307 -13.67 18.00 -7.70
CA ALA A 307 -14.83 18.20 -6.82
C ALA A 307 -16.16 17.83 -7.49
N GLU A 308 -16.24 18.00 -8.80
CA GLU A 308 -17.39 17.70 -9.66
C GLU A 308 -17.40 16.26 -10.20
N HIS A 309 -16.44 15.42 -9.80
CA HIS A 309 -16.34 14.07 -10.34
C HIS A 309 -17.53 13.19 -9.88
N PRO A 310 -18.21 12.43 -10.78
CA PRO A 310 -19.42 11.68 -10.46
C PRO A 310 -19.24 10.60 -9.38
N LEU A 311 -18.02 10.09 -9.21
CA LEU A 311 -17.68 9.12 -8.15
C LEU A 311 -18.09 9.59 -6.74
N TRP A 312 -18.11 10.91 -6.46
CA TRP A 312 -18.57 11.44 -5.17
C TRP A 312 -20.03 11.11 -4.85
N GLU A 313 -20.85 10.98 -5.89
CA GLU A 313 -22.30 10.70 -5.78
C GLU A 313 -22.62 9.21 -5.97
N ALA A 314 -21.63 8.38 -6.32
CA ALA A 314 -21.84 6.96 -6.53
C ALA A 314 -22.32 6.27 -5.24
N PRO A 315 -23.27 5.33 -5.32
CA PRO A 315 -23.86 4.74 -4.12
C PRO A 315 -22.88 3.83 -3.38
N ASN A 316 -22.90 3.88 -2.04
CA ASN A 316 -22.14 3.00 -1.16
C ASN A 316 -20.60 3.00 -1.38
N VAL A 317 -20.05 4.07 -1.96
CA VAL A 317 -18.60 4.26 -2.06
C VAL A 317 -18.06 5.00 -0.83
N GLN A 318 -16.89 4.59 -0.35
CA GLN A 318 -16.08 5.30 0.63
C GLN A 318 -14.79 5.74 -0.04
N ILE A 319 -14.47 7.03 0.03
CA ILE A 319 -13.30 7.62 -0.64
C ILE A 319 -12.44 8.29 0.43
N SER A 320 -11.14 8.01 0.42
CA SER A 320 -10.14 8.77 1.18
C SER A 320 -9.01 9.26 0.27
N PRO A 321 -8.38 10.40 0.62
CA PRO A 321 -7.45 11.08 -0.30
C PRO A 321 -6.03 10.50 -0.20
N HIS A 322 -5.86 9.21 -0.47
CA HIS A 322 -4.56 8.52 -0.46
C HIS A 322 -3.84 8.60 0.88
N VAL A 323 -4.55 8.22 1.94
CA VAL A 323 -4.10 8.35 3.33
C VAL A 323 -4.11 7.03 4.11
N SER A 324 -4.54 5.92 3.52
CA SER A 324 -4.72 4.63 4.23
C SER A 324 -3.43 4.11 4.87
N SER A 325 -2.26 4.52 4.39
CA SER A 325 -0.99 4.15 5.00
C SER A 325 -0.45 5.13 6.03
N LEU A 326 -0.98 6.36 6.09
CA LEU A 326 -0.42 7.43 6.91
C LEU A 326 -0.70 7.18 8.40
N GLY A 327 0.25 7.58 9.24
CA GLY A 327 0.18 7.42 10.69
C GLY A 327 1.46 7.88 11.36
N VAL A 328 1.41 8.08 12.68
CA VAL A 328 2.58 8.54 13.47
C VAL A 328 3.72 7.51 13.46
N GLU A 329 3.40 6.24 13.24
CA GLU A 329 4.35 5.13 13.19
C GLU A 329 5.09 5.04 11.84
N TYR A 330 4.67 5.78 10.83
CA TYR A 330 5.15 5.63 9.45
C TYR A 330 6.67 5.85 9.34
N LEU A 331 7.13 7.03 9.74
CA LEU A 331 8.55 7.41 9.64
C LEU A 331 9.43 6.51 10.52
N PRO A 332 9.09 6.23 11.79
CA PRO A 332 9.84 5.28 12.61
C PRO A 332 10.00 3.90 11.95
N ARG A 333 8.93 3.32 11.39
CA ARG A 333 8.95 1.99 10.75
C ARG A 333 9.78 2.00 9.46
N SER A 334 9.63 3.03 8.63
CA SER A 334 10.46 3.20 7.43
C SER A 334 11.95 3.19 7.79
N LEU A 335 12.31 3.93 8.84
CA LEU A 335 13.69 3.99 9.32
C LEU A 335 14.18 2.69 9.98
N ASP A 336 13.29 1.77 10.39
CA ASP A 336 13.72 0.42 10.78
C ASP A 336 14.31 -0.34 9.60
N ILE A 337 13.73 -0.18 8.39
CA ILE A 337 14.26 -0.79 7.17
C ILE A 337 15.64 -0.20 6.86
N LEU A 338 15.79 1.12 6.93
CA LEU A 338 17.10 1.75 6.72
C LEU A 338 18.14 1.21 7.71
N LYS A 339 17.78 1.10 9.00
CA LYS A 339 18.69 0.56 10.02
C LYS A 339 19.13 -0.87 9.70
N VAL A 340 18.22 -1.72 9.24
CA VAL A 340 18.56 -3.07 8.77
C VAL A 340 19.47 -3.02 7.55
N ASN A 341 19.21 -2.13 6.60
CA ASN A 341 20.01 -1.98 5.38
C ASN A 341 21.42 -1.45 5.64
N ILE A 342 21.61 -0.54 6.60
CA ILE A 342 22.95 -0.10 7.05
C ILE A 342 23.74 -1.31 7.56
N GLY A 343 23.15 -2.13 8.44
CA GLY A 343 23.79 -3.36 8.89
C GLY A 343 24.05 -4.36 7.75
N ARG A 344 23.18 -4.44 6.74
CA ARG A 344 23.39 -5.30 5.56
C ARG A 344 24.55 -4.85 4.69
N ILE A 345 24.76 -3.54 4.53
CA ILE A 345 25.96 -2.99 3.86
C ILE A 345 27.21 -3.42 4.60
N GLU A 346 27.25 -3.22 5.92
CA GLU A 346 28.42 -3.55 6.74
C GLU A 346 28.80 -5.03 6.66
N ASN A 347 27.80 -5.90 6.48
CA ASN A 347 27.98 -7.34 6.35
C ASN A 347 28.11 -7.83 4.89
N GLY A 348 28.03 -6.95 3.89
CA GLY A 348 28.14 -7.31 2.48
C GLY A 348 27.04 -8.24 1.97
N VAL A 349 25.81 -8.10 2.50
CA VAL A 349 24.65 -8.92 2.09
C VAL A 349 23.59 -8.08 1.38
N ASP A 350 22.72 -8.75 0.61
CA ASP A 350 21.68 -8.09 -0.19
C ASP A 350 20.78 -7.18 0.65
N LEU A 351 20.48 -5.98 0.13
CA LEU A 351 19.60 -5.01 0.77
C LEU A 351 18.12 -5.43 0.73
N LEU A 352 17.35 -5.00 1.73
CA LEU A 352 15.89 -5.03 1.68
C LEU A 352 15.37 -3.96 0.73
N ASN A 353 14.33 -4.33 -0.01
CA ASN A 353 13.54 -3.43 -0.85
C ASN A 353 14.38 -2.60 -1.83
N GLU A 354 15.49 -3.17 -2.32
CA GLU A 354 16.32 -2.51 -3.30
C GLU A 354 15.63 -2.46 -4.65
N TYR A 355 15.54 -1.27 -5.23
CA TYR A 355 15.06 -1.06 -6.58
C TYR A 355 15.98 -1.75 -7.59
N LYS A 356 15.41 -2.71 -8.35
CA LYS A 356 16.15 -3.42 -9.39
C LYS A 356 15.96 -2.71 -10.73
N ARG A 357 16.95 -1.88 -11.09
CA ARG A 357 17.01 -1.18 -12.39
C ARG A 357 16.74 -2.17 -13.55
N GLY A 358 15.87 -1.79 -14.47
CA GLY A 358 15.50 -2.60 -15.64
C GLY A 358 14.49 -3.73 -15.40
N LYS A 359 14.08 -4.01 -14.15
CA LYS A 359 13.05 -5.01 -13.83
C LYS A 359 11.70 -4.42 -13.36
N GLY A 360 11.59 -3.10 -13.25
CA GLY A 360 10.45 -2.46 -12.59
C GLY A 360 10.48 -2.68 -11.07
N TYR A 361 9.52 -2.10 -10.36
CA TYR A 361 9.36 -2.25 -8.90
C TYR A 361 8.45 -3.43 -8.53
#